data_AF-A0AAD2HEW2-F1
#
_entry.id   AF-A0AAD2HEW2-F1
#
_cell.length_a   1.000
_cell.length_b   1.000
_cell.length_c   1.000
_cell.angle_alpha   90.00
_cell.angle_beta   90.00
_cell.angle_gamma   90.00
#
_symmetry.space_group_name_H-M   'P 1'
#
loop_
_entity.id
_entity.type
_entity.pdbx_description
1 polymer ?
#
loop_
_entity_poly.entity_id
_entity_poly.type
_entity_poly.pdbx_seq_one_letter_code
_entity_poly.pdbx_strand_id
1 'polypeptide(L)'
;MLAAASNTHWRPTGTHKALCRALKKLEKENPQIPPIEIPRTEPILDPGQLASLCDSHDQNMREVIERTMGRALEMHERSIIEWEPRCLVCPRTDQLLRFETGLSGSAAPRLIPCPQCNLSFCCSDAHWAAAQQLHHTSSQCELNHQVRADVVFEVAMASSGRDPRGAFIWAPTRLSTHFVSLLGSTGPNRTVDPGNVCSFGDAHAILHALEKLNERSLAWTRKDLLTVHVMGATSNEIAADRTFEEILHRLPDVQTLKLVFCGPDMADSGRVSTAKTCT
;
A
#
# COMPACT_ATOMS: atom_id res chain seq x y z
N MET A 1 -13.50 -9.22 4.41
CA MET A 1 -12.74 -8.76 3.21
C MET A 1 -11.61 -9.68 2.79
N LEU A 2 -10.95 -10.44 3.68
CA LEU A 2 -10.08 -11.56 3.26
C LEU A 2 -10.84 -12.64 2.42
N ALA A 3 -12.16 -12.73 2.56
CA ALA A 3 -13.00 -13.58 1.71
C ALA A 3 -13.27 -12.99 0.31
N ALA A 4 -13.19 -11.67 0.12
CA ALA A 4 -13.40 -11.03 -1.19
C ALA A 4 -12.09 -10.96 -2.02
N ALA A 5 -10.94 -10.91 -1.35
CA ALA A 5 -9.61 -11.10 -1.97
C ALA A 5 -9.34 -12.56 -2.39
N SER A 6 -10.28 -13.48 -2.19
CA SER A 6 -10.12 -14.90 -2.57
C SER A 6 -10.31 -15.17 -4.07
N ASN A 7 -10.87 -14.23 -4.83
CA ASN A 7 -11.15 -14.40 -6.26
C ASN A 7 -10.25 -13.60 -7.21
N THR A 8 -9.43 -12.66 -6.70
CA THR A 8 -8.44 -11.95 -7.51
C THR A 8 -7.17 -12.80 -7.64
N HIS A 9 -7.16 -13.69 -8.62
CA HIS A 9 -5.98 -14.25 -9.29
C HIS A 9 -4.71 -14.49 -8.45
N TRP A 10 -4.83 -14.96 -7.20
CA TRP A 10 -3.74 -15.66 -6.54
C TRP A 10 -3.61 -16.99 -7.28
N ARG A 11 -2.82 -17.00 -8.36
CA ARG A 11 -2.50 -18.26 -9.03
C ARG A 11 -2.05 -19.23 -7.95
N PRO A 12 -2.49 -20.49 -7.98
CA PRO A 12 -2.02 -21.51 -7.06
C PRO A 12 -0.58 -21.88 -7.42
N THR A 13 0.34 -20.91 -7.31
CA THR A 13 1.76 -21.19 -7.17
C THR A 13 1.88 -21.92 -5.84
N GLY A 14 2.61 -23.04 -5.82
CA GLY A 14 2.85 -23.80 -4.58
C GLY A 14 3.51 -22.98 -3.47
N THR A 15 3.97 -21.76 -3.76
CA THR A 15 4.65 -20.82 -2.87
C THR A 15 3.76 -20.40 -1.70
N HIS A 16 2.51 -19.96 -1.92
CA HIS A 16 1.65 -19.53 -0.80
C HIS A 16 1.33 -20.68 0.17
N LYS A 17 1.30 -21.94 -0.30
CA LYS A 17 1.01 -23.10 0.56
C LYS A 17 2.06 -23.26 1.65
N ALA A 18 3.32 -22.91 1.39
CA ALA A 18 4.38 -22.97 2.39
C ALA A 18 4.14 -21.94 3.51
N LEU A 19 3.87 -20.68 3.14
CA LEU A 19 3.51 -19.61 4.07
C LEU A 19 2.26 -19.96 4.88
N CYS A 20 1.17 -20.39 4.24
CA CYS A 20 -0.06 -20.78 4.94
C CYS A 20 0.16 -21.94 5.93
N ARG A 21 1.01 -22.92 5.58
CA ARG A 21 1.38 -24.00 6.51
C ARG A 21 2.18 -23.47 7.70
N ALA A 22 3.12 -22.57 7.47
CA ALA A 22 3.89 -21.95 8.54
C ALA A 22 3.00 -21.14 9.49
N LEU A 23 2.10 -20.31 8.97
CA LEU A 23 1.14 -19.55 9.78
C LEU A 23 0.23 -20.47 10.61
N LYS A 24 -0.34 -21.52 10.00
CA LYS A 24 -1.15 -22.51 10.72
C LYS A 24 -0.36 -23.28 11.77
N LYS A 25 0.91 -23.58 11.48
CA LYS A 25 1.80 -24.24 12.44
C LYS A 25 2.03 -23.34 13.65
N LEU A 26 2.28 -22.05 13.43
CA LEU A 26 2.40 -21.06 14.51
C LEU A 26 1.11 -20.97 15.34
N GLU A 27 -0.06 -20.98 14.68
CA GLU A 27 -1.37 -20.94 15.37
C GLU A 27 -1.60 -22.14 16.28
N LYS A 28 -1.07 -23.32 15.91
CA LYS A 28 -1.28 -24.56 16.65
C LYS A 28 -0.21 -24.86 17.69
N GLU A 29 1.06 -24.62 17.34
CA GLU A 29 2.21 -25.21 18.06
C GLU A 29 2.96 -24.19 18.92
N ASN A 30 2.77 -22.88 18.70
CA ASN A 30 3.70 -21.90 19.23
C ASN A 30 3.02 -20.79 20.05
N PRO A 31 2.61 -21.06 21.30
CA PRO A 31 2.16 -20.02 22.22
C PRO A 31 3.30 -19.07 22.66
N GLN A 32 4.54 -19.31 22.21
CA GLN A 32 5.75 -18.60 22.59
C GLN A 32 6.18 -17.58 21.53
N ILE A 33 5.30 -17.14 20.61
CA ILE A 33 5.55 -15.83 19.96
C ILE A 33 5.71 -14.87 21.13
N PRO A 34 6.90 -14.26 21.33
CA PRO A 34 7.15 -13.45 22.50
C PRO A 34 5.98 -12.50 22.60
N PRO A 35 5.20 -12.53 23.70
CA PRO A 35 4.12 -11.59 23.84
C PRO A 35 4.83 -10.24 23.77
N ILE A 36 4.68 -9.55 22.65
CA ILE A 36 4.86 -8.12 22.66
C ILE A 36 3.91 -7.71 23.76
N GLU A 37 4.45 -7.17 24.84
CA GLU A 37 3.68 -6.71 25.99
C GLU A 37 2.86 -5.51 25.50
N ILE A 38 1.84 -5.80 24.70
CA ILE A 38 0.91 -4.84 24.17
C ILE A 38 -0.08 -4.64 25.31
N PRO A 39 -0.18 -3.42 25.86
CA PRO A 39 -1.20 -3.10 26.84
C PRO A 39 -2.56 -3.56 26.30
N ARG A 40 -3.17 -4.53 26.98
CA ARG A 40 -4.34 -5.25 26.41
C ARG A 40 -5.57 -4.37 26.32
N THR A 41 -5.62 -3.30 27.12
CA THR A 41 -6.83 -2.53 27.41
C THR A 41 -6.71 -1.06 27.07
N GLU A 42 -5.50 -0.52 26.99
CA GLU A 42 -5.28 0.91 26.81
C GLU A 42 -5.00 1.23 25.34
N PRO A 43 -5.83 2.10 24.71
CA PRO A 43 -5.61 2.50 23.33
C PRO A 43 -4.34 3.36 23.22
N ILE A 44 -3.52 3.09 22.20
CA ILE A 44 -2.34 3.88 21.89
C ILE A 44 -2.76 5.00 20.95
N LEU A 45 -2.85 6.22 21.48
CA LEU A 45 -3.31 7.40 20.73
C LEU A 45 -2.18 8.17 20.05
N ASP A 46 -0.93 7.96 20.48
CA ASP A 46 0.24 8.55 19.83
C ASP A 46 0.58 7.77 18.55
N PRO A 47 0.50 8.40 17.35
CA PRO A 47 0.74 7.69 16.10
C PRO A 47 2.18 7.18 15.95
N GLY A 48 3.16 7.88 16.52
CA GLY A 48 4.58 7.48 16.46
C GLY A 48 4.84 6.21 17.27
N GLN A 49 4.33 6.16 18.50
CA GLN A 49 4.38 4.97 19.34
C GLN A 49 3.63 3.79 18.70
N LEU A 50 2.44 4.03 18.14
CA LEU A 50 1.68 2.98 17.45
C LEU A 50 2.42 2.42 16.24
N ALA A 51 2.99 3.28 15.39
CA ALA A 51 3.78 2.86 14.23
C ALA A 51 4.99 2.02 14.66
N SER A 52 5.76 2.48 15.66
CA SER A 52 6.91 1.73 16.18
C SER A 52 6.53 0.35 16.72
N LEU A 53 5.38 0.23 17.38
CA LEU A 53 4.88 -1.05 17.88
C LEU A 53 4.40 -1.98 16.75
N CYS A 54 3.78 -1.42 15.70
CA CYS A 54 3.43 -2.17 14.50
C CYS A 54 4.67 -2.69 13.78
N ASP A 55 5.68 -1.85 13.55
CA ASP A 55 6.94 -2.25 12.90
C ASP A 55 7.65 -3.35 13.68
N SER A 56 7.69 -3.22 15.02
CA SER A 56 8.26 -4.24 15.91
C SER A 56 7.47 -5.55 15.82
N HIS A 57 6.14 -5.48 15.74
CA HIS A 57 5.31 -6.66 15.55
C HIS A 57 5.58 -7.36 14.22
N ASP A 58 5.73 -6.60 13.15
CA ASP A 58 5.92 -7.13 11.80
C ASP A 58 7.27 -7.79 11.64
N GLN A 59 8.30 -7.17 12.21
CA GLN A 59 9.63 -7.74 12.26
C GLN A 59 9.65 -9.06 13.06
N ASN A 60 9.03 -9.08 14.25
CA ASN A 60 8.94 -10.29 15.06
C ASN A 60 8.17 -11.42 14.35
N MET A 61 7.03 -11.09 13.75
CA MET A 61 6.23 -12.07 13.00
C MET A 61 7.00 -12.62 11.80
N ARG A 62 7.69 -11.75 11.04
CA ARG A 62 8.55 -12.14 9.93
C ARG A 62 9.63 -13.13 10.38
N GLU A 63 10.40 -12.80 11.41
CA GLU A 63 11.49 -13.66 11.89
C GLU A 63 10.99 -15.04 12.35
N VAL A 64 9.84 -15.07 13.05
CA VAL A 64 9.23 -16.31 13.51
C VAL A 64 8.76 -17.16 12.32
N ILE A 65 8.17 -16.55 11.30
CA ILE A 65 7.71 -17.24 10.10
C ILE A 65 8.90 -17.74 9.27
N GLU A 66 9.94 -16.92 9.05
CA GLU A 66 11.16 -17.31 8.34
C GLU A 66 11.84 -18.51 9.00
N ARG A 67 11.95 -18.49 10.34
CA ARG A 67 12.45 -19.62 11.12
C ARG A 67 11.58 -20.87 10.94
N THR A 68 10.26 -20.71 10.91
CA THR A 68 9.31 -21.81 10.73
C THR A 68 9.38 -22.41 9.32
N MET A 69 9.67 -21.58 8.32
CA MET A 69 9.79 -21.99 6.92
C MET A 69 11.19 -22.52 6.57
N GLY A 70 12.20 -22.21 7.38
CA GLY A 70 13.60 -22.58 7.12
C GLY A 70 14.22 -21.79 5.97
N ARG A 71 13.64 -20.65 5.60
CA ARG A 71 14.13 -19.74 4.56
C ARG A 71 13.63 -18.31 4.80
N ALA A 72 14.29 -17.34 4.17
CA ALA A 72 13.80 -15.97 4.12
C ALA A 72 12.46 -15.88 3.36
N LEU A 73 11.61 -14.93 3.74
CA LEU A 73 10.36 -14.63 3.04
C LEU A 73 10.64 -13.88 1.74
N GLU A 74 9.93 -14.27 0.69
CA GLU A 74 9.90 -13.52 -0.56
C GLU A 74 9.14 -12.21 -0.37
N MET A 75 9.39 -11.22 -1.24
CA MET A 75 8.81 -9.88 -1.12
C MET A 75 7.28 -9.91 -0.98
N HIS A 76 6.58 -10.70 -1.80
CA HIS A 76 5.13 -10.81 -1.73
C HIS A 76 4.63 -11.49 -0.45
N GLU A 77 5.42 -12.39 0.16
CA GLU A 77 5.09 -13.03 1.43
C GLU A 77 5.26 -12.05 2.60
N ARG A 78 6.29 -11.18 2.55
CA ARG A 78 6.49 -10.09 3.52
C ARG A 78 5.31 -9.12 3.47
N SER A 79 4.86 -8.76 2.28
CA SER A 79 3.70 -7.88 2.10
C SER A 79 2.43 -8.46 2.75
N ILE A 80 2.22 -9.78 2.74
CA ILE A 80 1.04 -10.38 3.39
C ILE A 80 1.05 -10.13 4.92
N ILE A 81 2.23 -10.10 5.53
CA ILE A 81 2.39 -9.86 6.97
C ILE A 81 2.26 -8.38 7.28
N GLU A 82 3.02 -7.54 6.56
CA GLU A 82 3.05 -6.08 6.75
C GLU A 82 1.65 -5.46 6.55
N TRP A 83 0.92 -5.93 5.53
CA TRP A 83 -0.40 -5.39 5.17
C TRP A 83 -1.57 -6.17 5.82
N GLU A 84 -1.33 -6.97 6.85
CA GLU A 84 -2.42 -7.61 7.60
C GLU A 84 -3.31 -6.53 8.26
N PRO A 85 -4.66 -6.63 8.16
CA PRO A 85 -5.56 -5.74 8.87
C PRO A 85 -5.32 -5.73 10.38
N ARG A 86 -5.31 -4.53 10.96
CA ARG A 86 -5.00 -4.29 12.38
C ARG A 86 -6.03 -3.40 13.04
N CYS A 87 -6.03 -3.44 14.37
CA CYS A 87 -6.73 -2.44 15.16
C CYS A 87 -6.14 -1.03 14.91
N LEU A 88 -6.99 -0.01 14.78
CA LEU A 88 -6.55 1.38 14.55
C LEU A 88 -5.72 2.03 15.67
N VAL A 89 -5.73 1.45 16.88
CA VAL A 89 -5.12 2.03 18.08
C VAL A 89 -4.27 1.03 18.86
N CYS A 90 -3.98 -0.14 18.28
CA CYS A 90 -3.01 -1.10 18.83
C CYS A 90 -2.51 -2.04 17.71
N PRO A 91 -1.36 -2.70 17.87
CA PRO A 91 -0.79 -3.53 16.80
C PRO A 91 -1.51 -4.89 16.61
N ARG A 92 -2.66 -5.14 17.24
CA ARG A 92 -3.34 -6.43 17.15
C ARG A 92 -3.94 -6.67 15.77
N THR A 93 -3.64 -7.84 15.21
CA THR A 93 -4.26 -8.40 14.01
C THR A 93 -5.26 -9.49 14.36
N ASP A 94 -6.08 -9.90 13.39
CA ASP A 94 -6.95 -11.08 13.52
C ASP A 94 -6.13 -12.35 13.84
N GLN A 95 -4.92 -12.47 13.30
CA GLN A 95 -4.01 -13.57 13.64
C GLN A 95 -3.55 -13.53 15.10
N LEU A 96 -3.16 -12.37 15.61
CA LEU A 96 -2.74 -12.25 17.01
C LEU A 96 -3.90 -12.57 17.98
N LEU A 97 -5.12 -12.14 17.67
CA LEU A 97 -6.31 -12.48 18.45
C LEU A 97 -6.56 -14.00 18.48
N ARG A 98 -6.31 -14.71 17.38
CA ARG A 98 -6.39 -16.18 17.34
C ARG A 98 -5.34 -16.83 18.22
N PHE A 99 -4.09 -16.35 18.20
CA PHE A 99 -3.03 -16.84 19.08
C PHE A 99 -3.40 -16.66 20.56
N GLU A 100 -3.87 -15.47 20.94
CA GLU A 100 -4.28 -15.16 22.31
C GLU A 100 -5.42 -16.08 22.80
N THR A 101 -6.34 -16.46 21.90
CA THR A 101 -7.53 -17.25 22.27
C THR A 101 -7.31 -18.74 22.23
N GLY A 102 -6.38 -19.24 21.40
CA GLY A 102 -5.97 -20.65 21.39
C GLY A 102 -5.51 -21.14 22.77
N LEU A 103 -5.03 -20.22 23.61
CA LEU A 103 -4.69 -20.47 25.02
C LEU A 103 -5.91 -20.65 25.94
N SER A 104 -7.04 -20.03 25.61
CA SER A 104 -8.23 -19.96 26.46
C SER A 104 -9.34 -20.96 26.07
N GLY A 105 -9.27 -21.55 24.87
CA GLY A 105 -10.27 -22.49 24.37
C GLY A 105 -11.62 -21.87 23.97
N SER A 106 -11.75 -20.54 24.02
CA SER A 106 -12.94 -19.81 23.55
C SER A 106 -12.88 -19.52 22.04
N ALA A 107 -14.01 -19.10 21.46
CA ALA A 107 -14.02 -18.62 20.07
C ALA A 107 -13.16 -17.36 19.96
N ALA A 108 -12.19 -17.36 19.05
CA ALA A 108 -11.31 -16.21 18.85
C ALA A 108 -12.11 -14.96 18.48
N PRO A 109 -11.95 -13.84 19.21
CA PRO A 109 -12.52 -12.57 18.80
C PRO A 109 -11.93 -12.19 17.45
N ARG A 110 -12.75 -11.52 16.64
CA ARG A 110 -12.32 -10.96 15.36
C ARG A 110 -12.27 -9.46 15.45
N LEU A 111 -11.46 -8.86 14.59
CA LEU A 111 -11.47 -7.44 14.34
C LEU A 111 -12.88 -6.97 13.92
N ILE A 112 -13.36 -5.95 14.64
CA ILE A 112 -14.64 -5.27 14.42
C ILE A 112 -14.43 -4.23 13.30
N PRO A 113 -15.07 -4.37 12.13
CA PRO A 113 -14.93 -3.40 11.06
C PRO A 113 -15.68 -2.10 11.35
N CYS A 114 -15.18 -0.99 10.82
CA CYS A 114 -15.91 0.27 10.76
C CYS A 114 -17.24 0.08 10.01
N PRO A 115 -18.40 0.46 10.58
CA PRO A 115 -19.70 0.24 9.94
C PRO A 115 -19.89 1.05 8.65
N GLN A 116 -19.11 2.12 8.44
CA GLN A 116 -19.16 2.94 7.23
C GLN A 116 -18.24 2.39 6.13
N CYS A 117 -16.93 2.41 6.37
CA CYS A 117 -15.96 2.08 5.33
C CYS A 117 -15.66 0.57 5.20
N ASN A 118 -15.86 -0.23 6.25
CA ASN A 118 -15.48 -1.65 6.34
C ASN A 118 -13.99 -1.97 6.04
N LEU A 119 -13.12 -0.95 6.00
CA LEU A 119 -11.68 -1.08 5.72
C LEU A 119 -10.79 -0.68 6.90
N SER A 120 -11.37 -0.10 7.94
CA SER A 120 -10.71 0.14 9.21
C SER A 120 -11.27 -0.78 10.27
N PHE A 121 -10.46 -1.15 11.26
CA PHE A 121 -10.83 -2.19 12.22
C PHE A 121 -10.41 -1.85 13.65
N CYS A 122 -11.11 -2.40 14.64
CA CYS A 122 -10.70 -2.37 16.05
C CYS A 122 -10.86 -3.75 16.69
N CYS A 123 -10.03 -4.10 17.68
CA CYS A 123 -10.13 -5.40 18.34
C CYS A 123 -11.18 -5.47 19.47
N SER A 124 -11.78 -4.35 19.85
CA SER A 124 -12.80 -4.27 20.91
C SER A 124 -13.63 -2.98 20.80
N ASP A 125 -14.79 -2.94 21.45
CA ASP A 125 -15.63 -1.73 21.52
C ASP A 125 -14.92 -0.56 22.21
N ALA A 126 -14.10 -0.86 23.24
CA ALA A 126 -13.29 0.16 23.91
C ALA A 126 -12.28 0.82 22.96
N HIS A 127 -11.59 0.01 22.14
CA HIS A 127 -10.67 0.54 21.13
C HIS A 127 -11.42 1.28 20.01
N TRP A 128 -12.63 0.84 19.66
CA TRP A 128 -13.47 1.53 18.71
C TRP A 128 -13.89 2.92 19.21
N ALA A 129 -14.34 3.02 20.47
CA ALA A 129 -14.72 4.30 21.08
C ALA A 129 -13.57 5.31 21.07
N ALA A 130 -12.34 4.85 21.31
CA ALA A 130 -11.13 5.68 21.23
C ALA A 130 -10.78 6.08 19.79
N ALA A 131 -10.85 5.13 18.85
CA ALA A 131 -10.48 5.36 17.45
C ALA A 131 -11.50 6.20 16.68
N GLN A 132 -12.79 6.14 17.04
CA GLN A 132 -13.88 6.74 16.28
C GLN A 132 -13.69 8.24 16.06
N GLN A 133 -13.23 8.96 17.09
CA GLN A 133 -13.01 10.40 17.00
C GLN A 133 -11.92 10.73 15.98
N LEU A 134 -10.82 9.98 15.94
CA LEU A 134 -9.72 10.19 14.99
C LEU A 134 -10.05 9.70 13.58
N HIS A 135 -10.79 8.59 13.48
CA HIS A 135 -11.11 7.96 12.20
C HIS A 135 -12.17 8.71 11.40
N HIS A 136 -13.22 9.23 12.04
CA HIS A 136 -14.30 9.93 11.34
C HIS A 136 -14.02 11.42 11.11
N THR A 137 -13.14 12.03 11.89
CA THR A 137 -12.71 13.42 11.66
C THR A 137 -11.67 13.52 10.55
N SER A 138 -10.95 12.43 10.27
CA SER A 138 -10.02 12.36 9.15
C SER A 138 -10.71 12.03 7.84
N SER A 139 -10.13 12.48 6.73
CA SER A 139 -10.52 12.05 5.38
C SER A 139 -10.34 10.55 5.12
N GLN A 140 -9.73 9.81 6.05
CA GLN A 140 -9.41 8.40 5.87
C GLN A 140 -10.66 7.51 5.77
N CYS A 141 -11.70 7.75 6.57
CA CYS A 141 -12.94 6.95 6.48
C CYS A 141 -13.63 7.14 5.13
N GLU A 142 -13.73 8.39 4.68
CA GLU A 142 -14.33 8.75 3.38
C GLU A 142 -13.50 8.19 2.22
N LEU A 143 -12.17 8.32 2.27
CA LEU A 143 -11.28 7.74 1.26
C LEU A 143 -11.42 6.22 1.19
N ASN A 144 -11.46 5.55 2.35
CA ASN A 144 -11.71 4.12 2.41
C ASN A 144 -13.10 3.75 1.85
N HIS A 145 -14.12 4.55 2.13
CA HIS A 145 -15.46 4.35 1.57
C HIS A 145 -15.45 4.45 0.04
N GLN A 146 -14.75 5.44 -0.52
CA GLN A 146 -14.57 5.60 -1.97
C GLN A 146 -13.82 4.41 -2.58
N VAL A 147 -12.67 4.02 -2.02
CA VAL A 147 -11.91 2.83 -2.46
C VAL A 147 -12.79 1.58 -2.48
N ARG A 148 -13.65 1.41 -1.47
CA ARG A 148 -14.58 0.27 -1.43
C ARG A 148 -15.66 0.38 -2.50
N ALA A 149 -16.23 1.56 -2.72
CA ALA A 149 -17.23 1.78 -3.77
C ALA A 149 -16.63 1.45 -5.15
N ASP A 150 -15.37 1.83 -5.37
CA ASP A 150 -14.61 1.57 -6.59
C ASP A 150 -14.43 0.06 -6.83
N VAL A 151 -14.01 -0.68 -5.80
CA VAL A 151 -13.89 -2.15 -5.87
C VAL A 151 -15.24 -2.83 -6.14
N VAL A 152 -16.32 -2.38 -5.49
CA VAL A 152 -17.66 -2.93 -5.72
C VAL A 152 -18.11 -2.66 -7.15
N PHE A 153 -17.85 -1.46 -7.65
CA PHE A 153 -18.16 -1.07 -9.01
C PHE A 153 -17.38 -1.92 -10.03
N GLU A 154 -16.09 -2.11 -9.83
CA GLU A 154 -15.24 -2.96 -10.68
C GLU A 154 -15.79 -4.39 -10.77
N VAL A 155 -16.11 -5.00 -9.62
CA VAL A 155 -16.69 -6.36 -9.56
C VAL A 155 -18.04 -6.44 -10.26
N ALA A 156 -18.91 -5.44 -10.07
CA ALA A 156 -20.20 -5.38 -10.74
C ALA A 156 -20.05 -5.25 -12.26
N MET A 157 -19.12 -4.41 -12.72
CA MET A 157 -18.82 -4.22 -14.14
C MET A 157 -18.29 -5.50 -14.78
N ALA A 158 -17.33 -6.17 -14.14
CA ALA A 158 -16.80 -7.46 -14.59
C ALA A 158 -17.89 -8.54 -14.70
N SER A 159 -18.84 -8.56 -13.76
CA SER A 159 -19.93 -9.53 -13.72
C SER A 159 -21.03 -9.27 -14.76
N SER A 160 -21.13 -8.04 -15.28
CA SER A 160 -22.20 -7.63 -16.21
C SER A 160 -22.03 -8.14 -17.64
N GLY A 161 -20.86 -8.70 -17.99
CA GLY A 161 -20.55 -9.16 -19.34
C GLY A 161 -20.53 -8.06 -20.42
N ARG A 162 -20.63 -6.79 -20.03
CA ARG A 162 -20.68 -5.63 -20.95
C ARG A 162 -19.32 -5.18 -21.48
N ASP A 163 -18.24 -5.85 -21.11
CA ASP A 163 -16.92 -5.55 -21.63
C ASP A 163 -16.39 -6.67 -22.54
N PRO A 164 -16.49 -6.52 -23.88
CA PRO A 164 -15.93 -7.47 -24.83
C PRO A 164 -14.40 -7.40 -24.96
N ARG A 165 -13.69 -6.49 -24.26
CA ARG A 165 -12.22 -6.33 -24.33
C ARG A 165 -11.47 -6.69 -23.05
N GLY A 166 -12.16 -6.86 -21.93
CA GLY A 166 -11.59 -7.43 -20.71
C GLY A 166 -10.86 -6.40 -19.84
N ALA A 167 -11.17 -6.47 -18.55
CA ALA A 167 -10.73 -5.61 -17.45
C ALA A 167 -11.29 -4.18 -17.51
N PHE A 168 -12.07 -3.84 -16.48
CA PHE A 168 -12.40 -2.47 -16.17
C PHE A 168 -11.09 -1.71 -15.90
N ILE A 169 -10.67 -0.86 -16.84
CA ILE A 169 -9.47 -0.05 -16.69
C ILE A 169 -9.88 1.21 -15.93
N TRP A 170 -9.48 1.29 -14.66
CA TRP A 170 -9.43 2.55 -13.94
C TRP A 170 -8.41 3.46 -14.67
N ALA A 171 -8.89 4.31 -15.56
CA ALA A 171 -8.22 5.56 -15.83
C ALA A 171 -9.02 6.61 -15.06
N PRO A 172 -8.52 7.16 -13.93
CA PRO A 172 -9.20 8.28 -13.33
C PRO A 172 -9.33 9.36 -14.39
N THR A 173 -10.53 9.90 -14.55
CA THR A 173 -10.78 11.07 -15.40
C THR A 173 -9.66 12.05 -15.14
N ARG A 174 -8.86 12.35 -16.18
CA ARG A 174 -7.66 13.15 -16.01
C ARG A 174 -8.04 14.44 -15.28
N LEU A 175 -7.49 14.61 -14.08
CA LEU A 175 -7.85 15.75 -13.22
C LEU A 175 -7.49 17.08 -13.90
N SER A 176 -6.50 17.04 -14.79
CA SER A 176 -6.09 18.19 -15.59
C SER A 176 -6.47 18.01 -17.06
N THR A 177 -7.00 19.05 -17.68
CA THR A 177 -7.21 19.12 -19.14
C THR A 177 -6.00 19.66 -19.89
N HIS A 178 -5.04 20.24 -19.17
CA HIS A 178 -3.76 20.72 -19.69
C HIS A 178 -2.69 20.66 -18.59
N PHE A 179 -1.42 20.58 -18.96
CA PHE A 179 -0.34 20.71 -17.97
C PHE A 179 -0.29 22.14 -17.43
N VAL A 180 -0.23 22.28 -16.10
CA VAL A 180 0.01 23.56 -15.41
C VAL A 180 1.45 23.57 -14.94
N SER A 181 2.18 24.63 -15.32
CA SER A 181 3.56 24.85 -14.92
C SER A 181 3.72 24.79 -13.40
N LEU A 182 4.71 24.03 -12.94
CA LEU A 182 5.14 23.98 -11.54
C LEU A 182 6.16 25.08 -11.23
N LEU A 183 6.77 25.69 -12.27
CA LEU A 183 7.67 26.82 -12.11
C LEU A 183 6.89 28.06 -11.67
N GLY A 184 7.28 28.63 -10.53
CA GLY A 184 6.67 29.84 -9.98
C GLY A 184 5.38 29.60 -9.19
N SER A 185 4.95 28.35 -8.98
CA SER A 185 3.84 28.07 -8.07
C SER A 185 4.29 28.27 -6.61
N THR A 186 4.04 29.45 -6.03
CA THR A 186 4.29 29.78 -4.62
C THR A 186 3.17 29.31 -3.69
N GLY A 187 2.52 28.19 -4.03
CA GLY A 187 1.40 27.68 -3.24
C GLY A 187 1.80 27.44 -1.78
N PRO A 188 0.91 27.71 -0.81
CA PRO A 188 1.23 27.76 0.63
C PRO A 188 1.70 26.43 1.27
N ASN A 189 1.75 25.33 0.50
CA ASN A 189 2.17 24.00 0.96
C ASN A 189 3.46 23.49 0.32
N ARG A 190 4.26 24.31 -0.35
CA ARG A 190 5.49 23.84 -1.03
C ARG A 190 6.74 24.64 -0.66
N THR A 191 7.24 24.43 0.54
CA THR A 191 8.69 24.53 0.79
C THR A 191 9.28 23.17 0.47
N VAL A 192 9.62 22.94 -0.81
CA VAL A 192 10.61 21.91 -1.12
C VAL A 192 11.90 22.43 -0.53
N ASP A 193 12.28 21.92 0.64
CA ASP A 193 13.55 22.27 1.26
C ASP A 193 14.65 21.86 0.26
N PRO A 194 15.45 22.80 -0.27
CA PRO A 194 16.51 22.47 -1.22
C PRO A 194 17.57 21.54 -0.61
N GLY A 195 17.58 21.36 0.72
CA GLY A 195 18.40 20.37 1.42
C GLY A 195 17.81 18.95 1.49
N ASN A 196 16.54 18.74 1.14
CA ASN A 196 15.82 17.47 1.33
C ASN A 196 15.29 16.86 0.00
N VAL A 197 16.00 17.09 -1.10
CA VAL A 197 15.64 16.64 -2.47
C VAL A 197 15.92 15.14 -2.69
N CYS A 198 16.28 14.38 -1.65
CA CYS A 198 16.86 13.05 -1.78
C CYS A 198 15.85 11.88 -1.90
N SER A 199 14.55 12.14 -2.05
CA SER A 199 13.60 11.06 -2.34
C SER A 199 12.82 11.36 -3.61
N PHE A 200 13.20 10.67 -4.70
CA PHE A 200 12.50 10.69 -5.99
C PHE A 200 11.16 9.93 -5.98
N GLY A 201 10.69 9.49 -4.81
CA GLY A 201 9.39 8.85 -4.63
C GLY A 201 8.19 9.78 -4.82
N ASP A 202 8.41 11.10 -4.89
CA ASP A 202 7.38 12.10 -5.18
C ASP A 202 7.28 12.39 -6.69
N ALA A 203 6.13 12.07 -7.29
CA ALA A 203 5.83 12.36 -8.69
C ALA A 203 5.96 13.85 -9.05
N HIS A 204 5.71 14.77 -8.10
CA HIS A 204 5.90 16.20 -8.32
C HIS A 204 7.36 16.58 -8.49
N ALA A 205 8.27 15.95 -7.75
CA ALA A 205 9.70 16.21 -7.86
C ALA A 205 10.20 15.86 -9.27
N ILE A 206 9.73 14.73 -9.82
CA ILE A 206 10.03 14.32 -11.21
C ILE A 206 9.46 15.33 -12.20
N LEU A 207 8.18 15.71 -12.07
CA LEU A 207 7.56 16.69 -12.97
C LEU A 207 8.27 18.06 -12.93
N HIS A 208 8.65 18.52 -11.74
CA HIS A 208 9.38 19.77 -11.56
C HIS A 208 10.78 19.70 -12.18
N ALA A 209 11.50 18.58 -12.00
CA ALA A 209 12.79 18.36 -12.64
C ALA A 209 12.67 18.31 -14.17
N LEU A 210 11.67 17.62 -14.72
CA LEU A 210 11.41 17.58 -16.15
C LEU A 210 11.11 18.97 -16.71
N GLU A 211 10.31 19.76 -16.01
CA GLU A 211 10.02 21.14 -16.42
C GLU A 211 11.28 22.01 -16.39
N LYS A 212 12.11 21.90 -15.34
CA LYS A 212 13.40 22.58 -15.22
C LYS A 212 14.38 22.21 -16.34
N LEU A 213 14.47 20.94 -16.69
CA LEU A 213 15.35 20.47 -17.78
C LEU A 213 14.85 20.90 -19.16
N ASN A 214 13.55 21.18 -19.30
CA ASN A 214 12.92 21.56 -20.55
C ASN A 214 12.39 23.01 -20.51
N GLU A 215 13.00 23.91 -19.72
CA GLU A 215 12.54 25.30 -19.48
C GLU A 215 12.15 26.08 -20.76
N ARG A 216 12.77 25.75 -21.89
CA ARG A 216 12.53 26.41 -23.19
C ARG A 216 11.32 25.87 -23.96
N SER A 217 10.76 24.72 -23.57
CA SER A 217 9.69 24.06 -24.33
C SER A 217 8.88 23.10 -23.47
N LEU A 218 7.55 23.28 -23.46
CA LEU A 218 6.61 22.33 -22.88
C LEU A 218 6.20 21.22 -23.87
N ALA A 219 6.89 21.05 -25.00
CA ALA A 219 6.54 20.01 -25.98
C ALA A 219 6.60 18.59 -25.41
N TRP A 220 7.37 18.37 -24.33
CA TRP A 220 7.46 17.08 -23.65
C TRP A 220 6.17 16.67 -22.95
N THR A 221 5.29 17.60 -22.59
CA THR A 221 4.01 17.32 -21.92
C THR A 221 2.95 16.78 -22.87
N ARG A 222 3.20 16.88 -24.18
CA ARG A 222 2.29 16.51 -25.27
C ARG A 222 2.67 15.22 -26.02
N LYS A 223 3.62 14.46 -25.49
CA LYS A 223 4.10 13.24 -26.13
C LYS A 223 3.19 12.08 -25.78
N ASP A 224 2.80 11.28 -26.76
CA ASP A 224 2.05 10.04 -26.51
C ASP A 224 2.83 9.07 -25.60
N LEU A 225 4.16 9.02 -25.75
CA LEU A 225 5.08 8.24 -24.91
C LEU A 225 6.09 9.15 -24.22
N LEU A 226 6.06 9.16 -22.88
CA LEU A 226 7.08 9.78 -22.04
C LEU A 226 7.95 8.70 -21.42
N THR A 227 9.26 8.73 -21.70
CA THR A 227 10.24 7.86 -21.04
C THR A 227 11.05 8.68 -20.03
N VAL A 228 11.02 8.29 -18.76
CA VAL A 228 11.79 8.92 -17.68
C VAL A 228 12.82 7.93 -17.17
N HIS A 229 14.10 8.34 -17.20
CA HIS A 229 15.21 7.58 -16.64
C HIS A 229 15.48 8.09 -15.22
N VAL A 230 15.25 7.25 -14.22
CA VAL A 230 15.50 7.57 -12.81
C VAL A 230 16.88 7.07 -12.43
N MET A 231 17.85 7.97 -12.39
CA MET A 231 19.24 7.66 -12.06
C MET A 231 19.46 7.66 -10.54
N GLY A 232 20.24 6.71 -10.03
CA GLY A 232 20.45 6.50 -8.60
C GLY A 232 19.28 5.85 -7.87
N ALA A 233 18.33 5.25 -8.59
CA ALA A 233 17.16 4.62 -7.99
C ALA A 233 17.54 3.45 -7.05
N THR A 234 16.92 3.41 -5.87
CA THR A 234 16.99 2.31 -4.91
C THR A 234 15.74 1.44 -5.01
N SER A 235 15.66 0.37 -4.21
CA SER A 235 14.45 -0.47 -4.12
C SER A 235 13.21 0.30 -3.66
N ASN A 236 13.38 1.41 -2.93
CA ASN A 236 12.27 2.20 -2.40
C ASN A 236 11.51 2.93 -3.51
N GLU A 237 12.22 3.49 -4.51
CA GLU A 237 11.58 4.14 -5.65
C GLU A 237 10.78 3.17 -6.52
N ILE A 238 11.18 1.89 -6.57
CA ILE A 238 10.40 0.84 -7.26
C ILE A 238 9.13 0.51 -6.48
N ALA A 239 9.20 0.44 -5.15
CA ALA A 239 8.02 0.22 -4.31
C ALA A 239 7.01 1.37 -4.43
N ALA A 240 7.48 2.58 -4.76
CA ALA A 240 6.67 3.76 -5.04
C ALA A 240 6.06 3.79 -6.46
N ASP A 241 5.98 2.66 -7.18
CA ASP A 241 5.48 2.62 -8.57
C ASP A 241 4.08 3.23 -8.74
N ARG A 242 3.22 3.14 -7.71
CA ARG A 242 1.88 3.74 -7.71
C ARG A 242 1.90 5.26 -7.70
N THR A 243 2.89 5.89 -7.08
CA THR A 243 2.99 7.34 -7.00
C THR A 243 3.20 7.96 -8.38
N PHE A 244 3.81 7.23 -9.32
CA PHE A 244 4.04 7.73 -10.68
C PHE A 244 2.78 7.80 -11.55
N GLU A 245 1.65 7.22 -11.13
CA GLU A 245 0.37 7.44 -11.81
C GLU A 245 -0.06 8.91 -11.73
N GLU A 246 0.36 9.63 -10.69
CA GLU A 246 0.14 11.08 -10.58
C GLU A 246 0.78 11.87 -11.73
N ILE A 247 1.86 11.36 -12.34
CA ILE A 247 2.50 11.98 -13.50
C ILE A 247 1.52 11.99 -14.69
N LEU A 248 0.85 10.86 -14.94
CA LEU A 248 -0.13 10.74 -16.02
C LEU A 248 -1.38 11.60 -15.79
N HIS A 249 -1.75 11.83 -14.52
CA HIS A 249 -2.83 12.76 -14.17
C HIS A 249 -2.50 14.22 -14.47
N ARG A 250 -1.22 14.60 -14.40
CA ARG A 250 -0.76 15.96 -14.65
C ARG A 250 -0.41 16.22 -16.11
N LEU A 251 -0.13 15.17 -16.86
CA LEU A 251 0.27 15.23 -18.27
C LEU A 251 -0.82 14.61 -19.14
N PRO A 252 -1.92 15.34 -19.42
CA PRO A 252 -3.10 14.74 -20.00
C PRO A 252 -2.96 14.24 -21.43
N ASP A 253 -1.93 14.70 -22.13
CA ASP A 253 -1.63 14.26 -23.49
C ASP A 253 -0.67 13.06 -23.50
N VAL A 254 -0.05 12.71 -22.36
CA VAL A 254 0.80 11.52 -22.25
C VAL A 254 -0.08 10.29 -22.05
N GLN A 255 -0.01 9.36 -23.01
CA GLN A 255 -0.77 8.10 -22.97
C GLN A 255 0.02 6.98 -22.29
N THR A 256 1.34 6.94 -22.54
CA THR A 256 2.23 5.91 -22.01
C THR A 256 3.36 6.57 -21.21
N LEU A 257 3.53 6.14 -19.96
CA LEU A 257 4.67 6.49 -19.12
C LEU A 257 5.57 5.27 -18.97
N LYS A 258 6.81 5.38 -19.46
CA LYS A 258 7.85 4.37 -19.30
C LYS A 258 8.88 4.86 -18.29
N LEU A 259 9.04 4.13 -17.19
CA LEU A 259 10.06 4.42 -16.20
C LEU A 259 11.20 3.42 -16.34
N VAL A 260 12.42 3.95 -16.38
CA VAL A 260 13.64 3.16 -16.45
C VAL A 260 14.48 3.50 -15.23
N PHE A 261 14.52 2.59 -14.26
CA PHE A 261 15.28 2.77 -13.03
C PHE A 261 16.73 2.31 -13.25
N CYS A 262 17.68 3.18 -12.91
CA CYS A 262 19.11 2.96 -13.09
C CYS A 262 19.82 3.22 -11.76
N GLY A 263 20.22 2.19 -11.02
CA GLY A 263 20.92 2.36 -9.74
C GLY A 263 21.75 1.14 -9.34
N PRO A 264 22.67 1.28 -8.36
CA PRO A 264 23.52 0.19 -7.90
C PRO A 264 22.71 -1.00 -7.37
N ASP A 265 21.57 -0.73 -6.75
CA ASP A 265 20.67 -1.74 -6.19
C ASP A 265 19.90 -2.53 -7.26
N MET A 266 20.04 -2.15 -8.54
CA MET A 266 19.38 -2.82 -9.69
C MET A 266 20.27 -3.88 -10.35
N ALA A 267 21.51 -4.04 -9.88
CA ALA A 267 22.45 -5.02 -10.45
C ALA A 267 22.01 -6.47 -10.19
N ASP A 268 21.38 -6.72 -9.03
CA ASP A 268 20.98 -8.07 -8.63
C ASP A 268 19.58 -8.48 -9.12
N SER A 269 18.75 -7.51 -9.53
CA SER A 269 17.36 -7.73 -9.97
C SER A 269 17.20 -7.84 -11.50
N GLY A 270 18.28 -7.66 -12.26
CA GLY A 270 18.21 -7.46 -13.71
C GLY A 270 17.59 -6.10 -14.05
N ARG A 271 17.86 -5.56 -15.24
CA ARG A 271 17.27 -4.26 -15.63
C ARG A 271 15.73 -4.37 -15.65
N VAL A 272 15.07 -3.79 -14.65
CA VAL A 272 13.60 -3.71 -14.60
C VAL A 272 13.15 -2.46 -15.36
N SER A 273 12.42 -2.66 -16.45
CA SER A 273 11.68 -1.59 -17.13
C SER A 273 10.21 -1.78 -16.82
N THR A 274 9.57 -0.77 -16.23
CA THR A 274 8.12 -0.73 -16.09
C THR A 274 7.55 0.20 -17.17
N ALA A 275 6.56 -0.29 -17.90
CA ALA A 275 5.80 0.50 -18.87
C ALA A 275 4.35 0.54 -18.41
N LYS A 276 3.86 1.73 -18.10
CA LYS A 276 2.46 1.98 -17.79
C LYS A 276 1.80 2.62 -19.00
N THR A 277 0.74 2.00 -19.48
CA THR A 277 -0.06 2.51 -20.61
C THR A 277 -1.44 2.83 -20.07
N CYS A 278 -1.89 4.07 -20.23
CA CYS A 278 -3.28 4.45 -20.09
C CYS A 278 -3.91 4.41 -21.49
N THR A 279 -4.78 3.45 -21.73
CA THR A 279 -5.64 3.38 -22.93
C THR A 279 -6.98 4.05 -22.67
#